data_AF-A0A7K4NYP3-F1
#
_entry.id   AF-A0A7K4NYP3-F1
#
_cell.length_a   1.000
_cell.length_b   1.000
_cell.length_c   1.000
_cell.angle_alpha   90.00
_cell.angle_beta   90.00
_cell.angle_gamma   90.00
#
_symmetry.space_group_name_H-M   'P 1'
#
loop_
_entity.id
_entity.type
_entity.pdbx_description
1 polymer ?
#
loop_
_entity_poly.entity_id
_entity_poly.type
_entity_poly.pdbx_seq_one_letter_code
_entity_poly.pdbx_strand_id
1 'polypeptide(L)' 'KFGYNLNAVEEGVPSHAGCGIGLERLMMALTGTENIRDTTFYPRDVDRLTP' A
#
# COMPACT_ATOMS: atom_id res chain seq x y z
N LYS A 1 11.13 -18.08 4.40
CA LYS A 1 10.36 -18.79 3.35
C LYS A 1 10.19 -17.82 2.17
N PHE A 2 11.21 -17.73 1.30
CA PHE A 2 11.24 -16.84 0.12
C PHE A 2 11.75 -17.55 -1.15
N GLY A 3 12.03 -18.86 -1.09
CA GLY A 3 12.70 -19.61 -2.15
C GLY A 3 11.97 -19.58 -3.49
N TYR A 4 10.63 -19.53 -3.50
CA TYR A 4 9.86 -19.39 -4.75
C TYR A 4 10.18 -18.09 -5.50
N ASN A 5 10.20 -16.95 -4.79
CA ASN A 5 10.48 -15.65 -5.41
C ASN A 5 11.95 -15.52 -5.83
N LEU A 6 12.87 -16.13 -5.09
CA LEU A 6 14.30 -16.13 -5.41
C LEU A 6 14.59 -16.98 -6.66
N ASN A 7 14.05 -18.20 -6.73
CA ASN A 7 14.18 -19.06 -7.90
C ASN A 7 13.60 -18.40 -9.16
N ALA A 8 12.47 -17.69 -9.02
CA ALA A 8 11.88 -16.96 -10.15
C ALA A 8 12.82 -15.87 -10.69
N VAL A 9 13.51 -15.12 -9.82
CA VAL A 9 14.50 -14.11 -10.25
C VAL A 9 15.72 -14.77 -10.91
N GLU A 10 16.17 -15.91 -10.39
CA GLU A 10 17.30 -16.69 -10.94
C GLU A 10 17.01 -17.28 -12.34
N GLU A 11 15.76 -17.64 -12.62
CA GLU A 11 15.33 -18.14 -13.95
C GLU A 11 15.22 -17.04 -15.03
N GLY A 12 15.64 -15.80 -14.73
CA GLY A 12 15.87 -14.76 -15.74
C GLY A 12 14.73 -13.76 -15.88
N VAL A 13 14.21 -13.24 -14.76
CA VAL A 13 13.22 -12.15 -14.79
C VAL A 13 13.86 -10.89 -15.41
N PRO A 14 13.23 -10.25 -16.42
CA PRO A 14 13.74 -9.03 -17.03
C PRO A 14 13.82 -7.88 -16.02
N SER A 15 14.66 -6.89 -16.29
CA SER A 15 14.75 -5.66 -15.47
C SER A 15 13.36 -5.02 -15.33
N HIS A 16 12.82 -5.05 -14.12
CA HIS A 16 11.48 -4.59 -13.81
C HIS A 16 11.53 -3.67 -12.58
N ALA A 17 10.60 -2.73 -12.53
CA ALA A 17 10.39 -1.85 -11.40
C ALA A 17 8.88 -1.80 -11.10
N GLY A 18 8.53 -1.57 -9.85
CA GLY A 18 7.15 -1.38 -9.42
C GLY A 18 7.03 -0.10 -8.59
N CYS A 19 5.84 0.46 -8.55
CA CYS A 19 5.49 1.55 -7.64
C CYS A 19 4.24 1.14 -6.86
N GLY A 20 4.25 1.38 -5.56
CA GLY A 20 3.10 1.24 -4.68
C GLY A 20 2.59 2.62 -4.29
N ILE A 21 1.31 2.88 -4.51
CA ILE A 21 0.66 4.13 -4.12
C ILE A 21 -0.42 3.81 -3.08
N GLY A 22 -0.37 4.49 -1.94
CA GLY A 22 -1.43 4.42 -0.94
C GLY A 22 -2.61 5.29 -1.36
N LEU A 23 -3.78 4.68 -1.59
CA LEU A 23 -4.96 5.37 -2.09
C LEU A 23 -5.41 6.48 -1.14
N GLU A 24 -5.47 6.20 0.17
CA GLU A 24 -5.94 7.13 1.19
C GLU A 24 -5.00 8.34 1.31
N ARG A 25 -3.69 8.12 1.13
CA ARG A 25 -2.66 9.18 1.11
C ARG A 25 -2.71 9.99 -0.18
N LEU A 26 -2.97 9.35 -1.32
CA LEU A 26 -3.20 10.05 -2.58
C LEU A 26 -4.43 10.96 -2.46
N MET A 27 -5.52 10.45 -1.91
CA MET A 27 -6.73 11.22 -1.68
C MET A 27 -6.47 12.40 -0.74
N MET A 28 -5.76 12.17 0.36
CA MET A 28 -5.41 13.22 1.33
C MET A 28 -4.63 14.37 0.69
N ALA A 29 -3.68 14.05 -0.21
CA ALA A 29 -2.95 15.05 -0.97
C ALA A 29 -3.83 15.79 -2.00
N LEU A 30 -4.77 15.09 -2.65
CA LEU A 30 -5.69 15.68 -3.63
C LEU A 30 -6.76 16.58 -2.99
N THR A 31 -7.27 16.20 -1.81
CA THR A 31 -8.33 16.91 -1.10
C THR A 31 -7.83 17.92 -0.09
N GLY A 32 -6.51 17.97 0.16
CA GLY A 32 -5.88 18.88 1.13
C GLY A 32 -6.28 18.60 2.58
N THR A 33 -6.70 17.37 2.88
CA THR A 33 -7.18 17.00 4.21
C THR A 33 -6.00 16.75 5.14
N GLU A 34 -6.08 17.18 6.41
CA GLU A 34 -4.97 17.05 7.37
C GLU A 34 -4.93 15.66 8.05
N ASN A 35 -6.03 14.91 8.00
CA ASN A 35 -6.12 13.57 8.59
C ASN A 35 -6.54 12.51 7.57
N ILE A 36 -5.78 11.42 7.47
CA ILE A 36 -6.05 10.28 6.59
C ILE A 36 -7.37 9.54 6.94
N ARG A 37 -7.84 9.67 8.18
CA ARG A 37 -9.11 9.08 8.61
C ARG A 37 -10.31 9.70 7.91
N ASP A 38 -10.18 10.94 7.46
CA ASP A 38 -11.24 11.68 6.74
C ASP A 38 -11.31 11.28 5.26
N THR A 39 -10.26 10.64 4.73
CA THR A 39 -10.22 10.07 3.38
C THR A 39 -10.52 8.57 3.34
N THR A 40 -10.84 7.98 4.50
CA THR A 40 -11.12 6.54 4.65
C THR A 40 -12.54 6.31 5.17
N PHE A 41 -13.31 5.46 4.50
CA PHE A 41 -14.71 5.24 4.86
C PHE A 41 -14.90 4.57 6.24
N TYR A 42 -14.08 3.56 6.54
CA TYR A 42 -13.99 2.93 7.87
C TYR A 42 -12.53 2.90 8.31
N PRO A 43 -12.05 3.94 9.03
CA PRO A 43 -10.64 4.04 9.40
C PRO A 43 -10.27 2.94 10.40
N ARG A 44 -9.18 2.23 10.09
CA ARG A 44 -8.61 1.16 10.92
C ARG A 44 -7.33 1.64 11.55
N ASP A 45 -7.24 1.44 12.86
CA ASP A 45 -6.08 1.82 13.67
C ASP A 45 -5.84 0.72 14.70
N VAL A 46 -4.72 0.78 15.43
CA VAL A 46 -4.40 -0.19 16.49
C VAL A 46 -5.53 -0.24 17.53
N ASP A 47 -6.12 0.93 17.82
CA ASP A 47 -7.17 1.09 18.82
C ASP A 47 -8.60 0.99 18.26
N ARG A 48 -8.78 0.87 16.93
CA ARG A 48 -10.11 0.88 16.28
C ARG A 48 -10.26 -0.27 15.27
N LEU A 49 -11.03 -1.27 15.66
CA LEU A 49 -11.32 -2.47 14.87
C LEU A 49 -12.78 -2.58 14.39
N THR A 50 -13.65 -1.67 14.81
CA THR A 50 -15.09 -1.72 14.50
C THR A 50 -15.63 -0.35 14.08
N PRO A 51 -16.50 -0.29 13.06
CA PRO A 51 -16.66 -1.28 11.97
C PRO A 51 -15.35 -1.45 11.19
#